data_AF-A0A8E7D4R3-F1
#
_entry.id   AF-A0A8E7D4R3-F1
#
_cell.length_a   1.000
_cell.length_b   1.000
_cell.length_c   1.000
_cell.angle_alpha   90.00
_cell.angle_beta   90.00
_cell.angle_gamma   90.00
#
_symmetry.space_group_name_H-M   'P 1'
#
loop_
_entity.id
_entity.type
_entity.pdbx_description
1 polymer ?
#
loop_
_entity_poly.entity_id
_entity_poly.type
_entity_poly.pdbx_seq_one_letter_code
_entity_poly.pdbx_strand_id
1 'polypeptide(L)'
;QGNRTTPSYVAFTDTERLIGDAAKNQVAMNPSNTVFDAKRLIGRKFDESTVQSDMKHWPFNVVNDGSKPKISVEYKGETKTFTPEEISSMVLTKMKETADAYLGTNIKDAVVTVPAYFNDSQRQATKDAGTISGLNVLRIINEPTAAAIAYGLDKKVGGERNVLIFDLGGGTFDVSILTIEDGIFEVKSTAGDTHLGGEDFDNRMVNHF
;
A
#
# COMPACT_ATOMS: atom_id res chain seq x y z
N GLN A 1 -16.90 9.35 6.82
CA GLN A 1 -16.15 9.91 7.96
C GLN A 1 -15.19 10.92 7.37
N GLY A 2 -15.10 12.15 7.89
CA GLY A 2 -14.35 13.25 7.26
C GLY A 2 -12.82 13.11 7.30
N ASN A 3 -12.30 11.88 7.36
CA ASN A 3 -10.88 11.57 7.43
C ASN A 3 -10.21 11.90 6.09
N ARG A 4 -8.97 12.39 6.17
CA ARG A 4 -8.17 12.74 4.98
C ARG A 4 -7.29 11.59 4.50
N THR A 5 -7.24 10.50 5.27
CA THR A 5 -6.57 9.24 4.96
C THR A 5 -7.53 8.10 5.31
N THR A 6 -7.44 7.00 4.57
CA THR A 6 -8.26 5.80 4.78
C THR A 6 -7.33 4.63 5.11
N PRO A 7 -7.57 3.87 6.19
CA PRO A 7 -6.77 2.69 6.49
C PRO A 7 -6.77 1.66 5.34
N SER A 8 -5.62 1.08 5.03
CA SER A 8 -5.50 0.02 4.01
C SER A 8 -5.94 -1.35 4.55
N TYR A 9 -7.20 -1.42 5.00
CA TYR A 9 -7.81 -2.60 5.60
C TYR A 9 -8.98 -3.08 4.75
N VAL A 10 -9.08 -4.40 4.60
CA VAL A 10 -10.23 -5.08 3.98
C VAL A 10 -10.67 -6.22 4.89
N ALA A 11 -11.91 -6.18 5.36
CA ALA A 11 -12.47 -7.24 6.18
C ALA A 11 -13.60 -7.98 5.47
N PHE A 12 -13.65 -9.28 5.68
CA PHE A 12 -14.67 -10.17 5.14
C PHE A 12 -15.53 -10.71 6.26
N THR A 13 -16.85 -10.67 6.07
CA THR A 13 -17.84 -11.11 7.06
C THR A 13 -18.83 -12.10 6.42
N ASP A 14 -19.77 -12.61 7.20
CA ASP A 14 -20.81 -13.51 6.68
C ASP A 14 -21.77 -12.82 5.69
N THR A 15 -21.83 -11.48 5.70
CA THR A 15 -22.83 -10.73 4.93
C THR A 15 -22.20 -9.80 3.92
N GLU A 16 -21.11 -9.12 4.28
CA GLU A 16 -20.53 -8.06 3.48
C GLU A 16 -19.00 -7.99 3.57
N ARG A 17 -18.43 -7.17 2.68
CA ARG A 17 -17.02 -6.82 2.67
C ARG A 17 -16.88 -5.37 3.12
N LEU A 18 -16.08 -5.15 4.16
CA LEU A 18 -15.79 -3.83 4.71
C LEU A 18 -14.41 -3.37 4.22
N ILE A 19 -14.25 -2.07 3.99
CA ILE A 19 -13.00 -1.47 3.51
C ILE A 19 -12.75 -0.16 4.27
N GLY A 20 -11.51 0.12 4.63
CA GLY A 20 -11.14 1.36 5.31
C GLY A 20 -11.42 1.34 6.81
N ASP A 21 -11.89 2.47 7.34
CA ASP A 21 -12.18 2.63 8.77
C ASP A 21 -13.12 1.55 9.31
N ALA A 22 -14.14 1.16 8.54
CA ALA A 22 -15.08 0.12 8.93
C ALA A 22 -14.40 -1.24 9.13
N ALA A 23 -13.42 -1.59 8.28
CA ALA A 23 -12.65 -2.82 8.41
C ALA A 23 -11.69 -2.76 9.61
N LYS A 24 -10.98 -1.63 9.79
CA LYS A 24 -10.05 -1.43 10.91
C LYS A 24 -10.76 -1.49 12.27
N ASN A 25 -11.93 -0.86 12.40
CA ASN A 25 -12.64 -0.76 13.68
C ASN A 25 -13.10 -2.12 14.25
N GLN A 26 -13.32 -3.13 13.39
CA GLN A 26 -13.78 -4.46 13.81
C GLN A 26 -12.66 -5.50 13.87
N VAL A 27 -11.40 -5.12 13.67
CA VAL A 27 -10.25 -6.05 13.61
C VAL A 27 -10.12 -6.91 14.88
N ALA A 28 -10.43 -6.36 16.06
CA ALA A 28 -10.37 -7.09 17.32
C ALA A 28 -11.44 -8.20 17.44
N MET A 29 -12.56 -8.08 16.72
CA MET A 29 -13.66 -9.06 16.73
C MET A 29 -13.50 -10.11 15.63
N ASN A 30 -12.80 -9.79 14.54
CA ASN A 30 -12.67 -10.66 13.37
C ASN A 30 -11.24 -10.63 12.79
N PRO A 31 -10.21 -10.96 13.59
CA PRO A 31 -8.81 -10.75 13.19
C PRO A 31 -8.38 -11.63 12.00
N SER A 32 -8.86 -12.87 11.91
CA SER A 32 -8.46 -13.82 10.87
C SER A 32 -9.01 -13.49 9.47
N ASN A 33 -10.08 -12.70 9.39
CA ASN A 33 -10.71 -12.29 8.12
C ASN A 33 -10.55 -10.79 7.85
N THR A 34 -9.69 -10.11 8.62
CA THR A 34 -9.36 -8.70 8.44
C THR A 34 -7.95 -8.57 7.91
N VAL A 35 -7.85 -8.30 6.62
CA VAL A 35 -6.59 -8.23 5.87
C VAL A 35 -6.07 -6.80 5.90
N PHE A 36 -4.80 -6.66 6.25
CA PHE A 36 -3.99 -5.46 6.15
C PHE A 36 -2.62 -5.83 5.58
N ASP A 37 -1.74 -4.87 5.35
CA ASP A 37 -0.37 -5.12 4.88
C ASP A 37 -0.23 -5.89 3.56
N ALA A 38 -1.28 -5.90 2.72
CA ALA A 38 -1.21 -6.51 1.38
C ALA A 38 -0.06 -5.94 0.52
N LYS A 39 0.37 -4.69 0.77
CA LYS A 39 1.54 -4.04 0.14
C LYS A 39 2.85 -4.81 0.40
N ARG A 40 2.97 -5.55 1.52
CA ARG A 40 4.14 -6.38 1.83
C ARG A 40 4.21 -7.65 0.98
N LEU A 41 3.06 -8.15 0.51
CA LEU A 41 2.93 -9.37 -0.30
C LEU A 41 2.93 -9.11 -1.81
N ILE A 42 2.50 -7.92 -2.24
CA ILE A 42 2.26 -7.63 -3.66
C ILE A 42 3.51 -7.84 -4.52
N GLY A 43 3.36 -8.56 -5.63
CA GLY A 43 4.45 -8.86 -6.56
C GLY A 43 5.57 -9.79 -6.04
N ARG A 44 5.43 -10.36 -4.84
CA ARG A 44 6.39 -11.33 -4.26
C ARG A 44 6.01 -12.78 -4.51
N LYS A 45 6.97 -13.68 -4.33
CA LYS A 45 6.73 -15.13 -4.26
C LYS A 45 6.48 -15.58 -2.83
N PHE A 46 5.66 -16.63 -2.68
CA PHE A 46 5.29 -17.20 -1.39
C PHE A 46 6.52 -17.62 -0.57
N ASP A 47 7.51 -18.24 -1.22
CA ASP A 47 8.71 -18.77 -0.55
C ASP A 47 9.79 -17.71 -0.27
N GLU A 48 9.56 -16.43 -0.58
CA GLU A 48 10.50 -15.37 -0.22
C GLU A 48 10.66 -15.27 1.30
N SER A 49 11.89 -15.10 1.78
CA SER A 49 12.20 -15.04 3.22
C SER A 49 11.44 -13.93 3.94
N THR A 50 11.21 -12.79 3.28
CA THR A 50 10.42 -11.68 3.79
C THR A 50 8.95 -12.08 3.98
N VAL A 51 8.34 -12.72 2.98
CA VAL A 51 6.96 -13.24 3.08
C VAL A 51 6.83 -14.26 4.21
N GLN A 52 7.75 -15.22 4.27
CA GLN A 52 7.75 -16.25 5.33
C GLN A 52 7.99 -15.67 6.74
N SER A 53 8.72 -14.56 6.84
CA SER A 53 8.88 -13.84 8.10
C SER A 53 7.60 -13.11 8.49
N ASP A 54 7.01 -12.35 7.56
CA ASP A 54 5.83 -11.51 7.80
C ASP A 54 4.59 -12.33 8.15
N MET A 55 4.42 -13.50 7.51
CA MET A 55 3.33 -14.43 7.79
C MET A 55 3.25 -14.89 9.25
N LYS A 56 4.35 -14.81 10.03
CA LYS A 56 4.35 -15.17 11.46
C LYS A 56 3.70 -14.10 12.33
N HIS A 57 3.52 -12.90 11.79
CA HIS A 57 3.00 -11.73 12.52
C HIS A 57 1.56 -11.40 12.15
N TRP A 58 1.01 -11.98 11.08
CA TRP A 58 -0.36 -11.72 10.68
C TRP A 58 -1.36 -12.70 11.30
N PRO A 59 -2.57 -12.23 11.66
CA PRO A 59 -3.63 -13.09 12.17
C PRO A 59 -4.40 -13.85 11.08
N PHE A 60 -4.27 -13.41 9.82
CA PHE A 60 -4.91 -14.04 8.66
C PHE A 60 -3.97 -15.05 7.99
N ASN A 61 -4.56 -16.02 7.29
CA ASN A 61 -3.80 -17.08 6.65
C ASN A 61 -3.33 -16.66 5.25
N VAL A 62 -2.11 -17.04 4.89
CA VAL A 62 -1.55 -16.89 3.53
C VAL A 62 -1.19 -18.28 3.01
N VAL A 63 -1.70 -18.62 1.84
CA VAL A 63 -1.51 -19.92 1.19
C VAL A 63 -0.69 -19.78 -0.10
N ASN A 64 0.02 -20.85 -0.45
CA ASN A 64 0.79 -20.92 -1.69
C ASN A 64 -0.12 -21.40 -2.84
N ASP A 65 -0.21 -20.61 -3.90
CA ASP A 65 -0.83 -21.00 -5.16
C ASP A 65 0.18 -20.86 -6.30
N GLY A 66 0.83 -21.96 -6.66
CA GLY A 66 1.79 -21.98 -7.77
C GLY A 66 2.93 -20.98 -7.60
N SER A 67 3.53 -20.88 -6.40
CA SER A 67 4.55 -19.92 -5.95
C SER A 67 4.07 -18.50 -5.65
N LYS A 68 2.79 -18.18 -5.87
CA LYS A 68 2.22 -16.87 -5.53
C LYS A 68 1.52 -16.93 -4.18
N PRO A 69 1.73 -15.94 -3.29
CA PRO A 69 0.98 -15.87 -2.04
C PRO A 69 -0.47 -15.46 -2.34
N LYS A 70 -1.42 -16.14 -1.70
CA LYS A 70 -2.84 -15.73 -1.66
C LYS A 70 -3.31 -15.65 -0.22
N ILE A 71 -4.08 -14.62 0.10
CA ILE A 71 -4.70 -14.44 1.42
C ILE A 71 -5.97 -15.28 1.47
N SER A 72 -6.09 -16.16 2.46
CA SER A 72 -7.23 -17.05 2.67
C SER A 72 -8.10 -16.52 3.80
N VAL A 73 -9.39 -16.31 3.53
CA VAL A 73 -10.38 -15.77 4.48
C VAL A 73 -11.70 -16.52 4.36
N GLU A 74 -12.50 -16.51 5.42
CA GLU A 74 -13.90 -16.91 5.38
C GLU A 74 -14.76 -15.71 4.93
N TYR A 75 -15.54 -15.88 3.87
CA TYR A 75 -16.44 -14.85 3.36
C TYR A 75 -17.76 -15.46 2.93
N LYS A 76 -18.86 -15.05 3.59
CA LYS A 76 -20.20 -15.60 3.37
C LYS A 76 -20.30 -17.11 3.59
N GLY A 77 -19.65 -17.61 4.64
CA GLY A 77 -19.64 -19.03 4.99
C GLY A 77 -18.81 -19.93 4.06
N GLU A 78 -17.99 -19.35 3.18
CA GLU A 78 -17.09 -20.07 2.29
C GLU A 78 -15.64 -19.57 2.43
N THR A 79 -14.69 -20.50 2.43
CA THR A 79 -13.28 -20.18 2.30
C THR A 79 -13.00 -19.60 0.92
N LYS A 80 -12.43 -18.39 0.88
CA LYS A 80 -12.00 -17.73 -0.36
C LYS A 80 -10.54 -17.35 -0.28
N THR A 81 -9.90 -17.34 -1.44
CA THR A 81 -8.51 -16.89 -1.58
C THR A 81 -8.46 -15.67 -2.49
N PHE A 82 -7.65 -14.70 -2.11
CA PHE A 82 -7.44 -13.46 -2.86
C PHE A 82 -5.97 -13.22 -3.08
N THR A 83 -5.60 -12.71 -4.25
CA THR A 83 -4.23 -12.23 -4.45
C THR A 83 -4.01 -10.88 -3.74
N PRO A 84 -2.76 -10.49 -3.45
CA PRO A 84 -2.47 -9.18 -2.87
C PRO A 84 -2.94 -8.02 -3.75
N GLU A 85 -2.94 -8.21 -5.07
CA GLU A 85 -3.44 -7.25 -6.05
C GLU A 85 -4.95 -7.08 -5.94
N GLU A 86 -5.71 -8.17 -5.75
CA GLU A 86 -7.15 -8.11 -5.52
C GLU A 86 -7.48 -7.35 -4.23
N ILE A 87 -6.79 -7.64 -3.12
CA ILE A 87 -6.98 -6.90 -1.86
C ILE A 87 -6.65 -5.41 -2.05
N SER A 88 -5.53 -5.11 -2.71
CA SER A 88 -5.14 -3.72 -3.00
C SER A 88 -6.13 -3.02 -3.93
N SER A 89 -6.73 -3.74 -4.88
CA SER A 89 -7.77 -3.20 -5.77
C SER A 89 -9.04 -2.80 -5.01
N MET A 90 -9.37 -3.49 -3.92
CA MET A 90 -10.51 -3.14 -3.07
C MET A 90 -10.26 -1.82 -2.34
N VAL A 91 -9.03 -1.62 -1.84
CA VAL A 91 -8.61 -0.33 -1.27
C VAL A 91 -8.65 0.77 -2.33
N LEU A 92 -8.12 0.54 -3.53
CA LEU A 92 -8.16 1.52 -4.64
C LEU A 92 -9.59 1.82 -5.08
N THR A 93 -10.49 0.84 -5.10
CA THR A 93 -11.92 1.05 -5.37
C THR A 93 -12.52 1.98 -4.33
N LYS A 94 -12.18 1.82 -3.05
CA LYS A 94 -12.65 2.72 -2.00
C LYS A 94 -12.13 4.16 -2.16
N MET A 95 -10.87 4.31 -2.57
CA MET A 95 -10.30 5.63 -2.86
C MET A 95 -10.95 6.28 -4.09
N LYS A 96 -11.25 5.50 -5.13
CA LYS A 96 -12.01 5.93 -6.30
C LYS A 96 -13.41 6.38 -5.91
N GLU A 97 -14.16 5.60 -5.13
CA GLU A 97 -15.49 5.98 -4.63
C GLU A 97 -15.46 7.29 -3.84
N THR A 98 -14.40 7.49 -3.03
CA THR A 98 -14.22 8.72 -2.25
C THR A 98 -14.00 9.93 -3.17
N ALA A 99 -13.19 9.79 -4.21
CA ALA A 99 -12.98 10.83 -5.21
C ALA A 99 -14.24 11.09 -6.05
N ASP A 100 -14.95 10.03 -6.47
CA ASP A 100 -16.20 10.12 -7.22
C ASP A 100 -17.27 10.89 -6.42
N ALA A 101 -17.39 10.61 -5.13
CA ALA A 101 -18.30 11.31 -4.22
C ALA A 101 -17.95 12.79 -4.04
N TYR A 102 -16.65 13.12 -3.97
CA TYR A 102 -16.19 14.50 -3.86
C TYR A 102 -16.41 15.31 -5.14
N LEU A 103 -16.15 14.72 -6.30
CA LEU A 103 -16.21 15.39 -7.60
C LEU A 103 -17.59 15.31 -8.27
N GLY A 104 -18.47 14.42 -7.82
CA GLY A 104 -19.79 14.19 -8.40
C GLY A 104 -19.76 13.54 -9.78
N THR A 105 -18.65 12.89 -10.15
CA THR A 105 -18.45 12.24 -11.45
C THR A 105 -17.61 10.98 -11.31
N ASN A 106 -17.70 10.08 -12.29
CA ASN A 106 -16.93 8.85 -12.32
C ASN A 106 -15.50 9.12 -12.80
N ILE A 107 -14.52 8.91 -11.92
CA ILE A 107 -13.10 9.00 -12.22
C ILE A 107 -12.62 7.72 -12.87
N LYS A 108 -11.77 7.86 -13.89
CA LYS A 108 -11.21 6.74 -14.65
C LYS A 108 -9.69 6.75 -14.65
N ASP A 109 -9.07 7.92 -14.78
CA ASP A 109 -7.62 8.02 -14.88
C ASP A 109 -6.99 8.28 -13.51
N ALA A 110 -5.90 7.58 -13.22
CA ALA A 110 -5.15 7.75 -11.98
C ALA A 110 -3.63 7.62 -12.17
N VAL A 111 -2.89 8.29 -11.29
CA VAL A 111 -1.47 8.03 -11.05
C VAL A 111 -1.37 7.36 -9.69
N VAL A 112 -0.65 6.24 -9.60
CA VAL A 112 -0.49 5.47 -8.36
C VAL A 112 0.98 5.51 -7.94
N THR A 113 1.24 5.73 -6.66
CA THR A 113 2.58 5.79 -6.09
C THR A 113 3.05 4.42 -5.61
N VAL A 114 4.35 4.16 -5.68
CA VAL A 114 5.03 2.98 -5.11
C VAL A 114 6.35 3.36 -4.45
N PRO A 115 6.88 2.56 -3.52
CA PRO A 115 8.22 2.80 -2.99
C PRO A 115 9.28 2.80 -4.09
N ALA A 116 10.33 3.61 -3.94
CA ALA A 116 11.38 3.71 -4.97
C ALA A 116 12.11 2.40 -5.22
N TYR A 117 12.24 1.55 -4.19
CA TYR A 117 12.90 0.24 -4.25
C TYR A 117 12.01 -0.89 -4.82
N PHE A 118 10.74 -0.62 -5.17
CA PHE A 118 9.88 -1.63 -5.79
C PHE A 118 10.47 -2.07 -7.13
N ASN A 119 10.61 -3.38 -7.30
CA ASN A 119 11.03 -4.00 -8.56
C ASN A 119 9.89 -4.03 -9.59
N ASP A 120 10.20 -4.49 -10.82
CA ASP A 120 9.24 -4.52 -11.92
C ASP A 120 8.00 -5.39 -11.63
N SER A 121 8.17 -6.51 -10.95
CA SER A 121 7.07 -7.40 -10.55
C SER A 121 6.09 -6.68 -9.62
N GLN A 122 6.60 -5.98 -8.61
CA GLN A 122 5.78 -5.25 -7.64
C GLN A 122 5.11 -4.02 -8.27
N ARG A 123 5.79 -3.32 -9.18
CA ARG A 123 5.23 -2.21 -9.97
C ARG A 123 4.09 -2.68 -10.87
N GLN A 124 4.29 -3.78 -11.58
CA GLN A 124 3.27 -4.36 -12.45
C GLN A 124 2.06 -4.84 -11.63
N ALA A 125 2.29 -5.56 -10.53
CA ALA A 125 1.22 -6.01 -9.64
C ALA A 125 0.40 -4.85 -9.05
N THR A 126 1.04 -3.73 -8.70
CA THR A 126 0.33 -2.52 -8.25
C THR A 126 -0.50 -1.89 -9.38
N LYS A 127 0.04 -1.87 -10.60
CA LYS A 127 -0.69 -1.40 -11.79
C LYS A 127 -1.90 -2.29 -12.11
N ASP A 128 -1.74 -3.60 -11.94
CA ASP A 128 -2.81 -4.58 -12.11
C ASP A 128 -3.92 -4.36 -11.08
N ALA A 129 -3.58 -4.11 -9.81
CA ALA A 129 -4.55 -3.73 -8.78
C ALA A 129 -5.36 -2.48 -9.17
N GLY A 130 -4.70 -1.47 -9.74
CA GLY A 130 -5.38 -0.29 -10.30
C GLY A 130 -6.34 -0.65 -11.43
N THR A 131 -5.91 -1.51 -12.35
CA THR A 131 -6.74 -1.98 -13.46
C THR A 131 -7.96 -2.77 -12.98
N ILE A 132 -7.79 -3.67 -11.99
CA ILE A 132 -8.87 -4.45 -11.37
C ILE A 132 -9.90 -3.53 -10.69
N SER A 133 -9.44 -2.41 -10.11
CA SER A 133 -10.33 -1.39 -9.52
C SER A 133 -11.09 -0.52 -10.54
N GLY A 134 -10.90 -0.77 -11.85
CA GLY A 134 -11.52 -0.02 -12.92
C GLY A 134 -10.84 1.32 -13.24
N LEU A 135 -9.59 1.51 -12.79
CA LEU A 135 -8.78 2.69 -13.09
C LEU A 135 -7.85 2.43 -14.28
N ASN A 136 -7.74 3.42 -15.16
CA ASN A 136 -6.66 3.54 -16.12
C ASN A 136 -5.44 4.17 -15.42
N VAL A 137 -4.44 3.33 -15.12
CA VAL A 137 -3.21 3.78 -14.46
C VAL A 137 -2.28 4.43 -15.49
N LEU A 138 -2.33 5.77 -15.55
CA LEU A 138 -1.52 6.58 -16.47
C LEU A 138 -0.03 6.41 -16.23
N ARG A 139 0.36 6.34 -14.95
CA ARG A 139 1.75 6.19 -14.53
C ARG A 139 1.83 5.60 -13.13
N ILE A 140 2.86 4.77 -12.92
CA ILE A 140 3.36 4.44 -11.60
C ILE A 140 4.54 5.39 -11.32
N ILE A 141 4.48 6.15 -10.23
CA ILE A 141 5.57 7.05 -9.82
C ILE A 141 6.12 6.64 -8.46
N ASN A 142 7.37 7.00 -8.20
CA ASN A 142 7.97 6.74 -6.89
C ASN A 142 7.37 7.68 -5.84
N GLU A 143 7.06 7.17 -4.66
CA GLU A 143 6.65 7.94 -3.47
C GLU A 143 7.57 9.14 -3.19
N PRO A 144 8.92 9.00 -3.13
CA PRO A 144 9.79 10.15 -2.92
C PRO A 144 9.75 11.19 -4.06
N THR A 145 9.54 10.75 -5.29
CA THR A 145 9.35 11.66 -6.43
C THR A 145 8.03 12.41 -6.31
N ALA A 146 6.94 11.73 -5.92
CA ALA A 146 5.65 12.37 -5.68
C ALA A 146 5.75 13.42 -4.56
N ALA A 147 6.47 13.12 -3.48
CA ALA A 147 6.76 14.08 -2.42
C ALA A 147 7.54 15.29 -2.96
N ALA A 148 8.61 15.08 -3.72
CA ALA A 148 9.41 16.17 -4.28
C ALA A 148 8.59 17.08 -5.24
N ILE A 149 7.69 16.50 -6.04
CA ILE A 149 6.72 17.25 -6.87
C ILE A 149 5.76 18.06 -5.99
N ALA A 150 5.26 17.49 -4.90
CA ALA A 150 4.33 18.19 -3.99
C ALA A 150 4.97 19.44 -3.34
N TYR A 151 6.27 19.39 -3.04
CA TYR A 151 7.05 20.54 -2.56
C TYR A 151 7.45 21.53 -3.68
N GLY A 152 7.05 21.27 -4.93
CA GLY A 152 7.35 22.11 -6.10
C GLY A 152 8.85 22.19 -6.41
N LEU A 153 9.61 21.15 -6.07
CA LEU A 153 11.06 21.14 -6.25
C LEU A 153 11.47 21.03 -7.73
N ASP A 154 10.58 20.52 -8.58
CA ASP A 154 10.70 20.54 -10.05
C ASP A 154 10.62 21.94 -10.65
N LYS A 155 9.83 22.83 -10.05
CA LYS A 155 9.54 24.16 -10.61
C LYS A 155 10.55 25.23 -10.22
N LYS A 156 11.42 24.93 -9.25
CA LYS A 156 12.43 25.90 -8.82
C LYS A 156 13.58 25.91 -9.80
N VAL A 157 13.54 26.87 -10.72
CA VAL A 157 14.59 27.15 -11.71
C VAL A 157 15.95 27.36 -11.01
N GLY A 158 16.99 26.67 -11.49
CA GLY A 158 18.37 26.71 -10.98
C GLY A 158 19.14 25.42 -11.35
N GLY A 159 20.43 25.34 -11.05
CA GLY A 159 21.26 24.15 -11.32
C GLY A 159 20.88 22.92 -10.48
N GLU A 160 21.62 21.83 -10.69
CA GLU A 160 21.45 20.53 -10.01
C GLU A 160 21.23 20.65 -8.49
N ARG A 161 20.26 19.89 -7.96
CA ARG A 161 19.97 19.84 -6.53
C ARG A 161 19.85 18.43 -6.02
N ASN A 162 20.45 18.20 -4.86
CA ASN A 162 20.27 16.98 -4.11
C ASN A 162 19.22 17.18 -3.02
N VAL A 163 18.24 16.28 -2.98
CA VAL A 163 17.10 16.29 -2.06
C VAL A 163 17.08 14.97 -1.32
N LEU A 164 17.04 15.04 0.01
CA LEU A 164 16.81 13.86 0.85
C LEU A 164 15.33 13.84 1.25
N ILE A 165 14.66 12.74 0.94
CA ILE A 165 13.31 12.44 1.40
C ILE A 165 13.42 11.47 2.57
N PHE A 166 12.83 11.85 3.70
CA PHE A 166 12.69 11.02 4.89
C PHE A 166 11.20 10.70 5.05
N ASP A 167 10.83 9.44 4.84
CA ASP A 167 9.47 8.95 4.92
C ASP A 167 9.35 7.91 6.03
N LEU A 168 8.71 8.27 7.15
CA LEU A 168 8.46 7.38 8.28
C LEU A 168 6.96 7.19 8.43
N GLY A 169 6.47 6.10 7.87
CA GLY A 169 5.05 5.76 7.83
C GLY A 169 4.56 4.94 9.02
N GLY A 170 3.40 4.30 8.83
CA GLY A 170 2.79 3.43 9.85
C GLY A 170 3.57 2.14 10.12
N GLY A 171 4.19 1.55 9.08
CA GLY A 171 4.95 0.31 9.23
C GLY A 171 6.22 0.23 8.38
N THR A 172 6.58 1.29 7.65
CA THR A 172 7.80 1.34 6.84
C THR A 172 8.54 2.65 7.09
N PHE A 173 9.85 2.58 7.02
CA PHE A 173 10.75 3.71 7.05
C PHE A 173 11.62 3.71 5.80
N ASP A 174 11.53 4.77 5.01
CA ASP A 174 12.24 4.91 3.74
C ASP A 174 13.01 6.24 3.69
N VAL A 175 14.27 6.16 3.28
CA VAL A 175 15.12 7.31 2.98
C VAL A 175 15.55 7.23 1.53
N SER A 176 15.30 8.30 0.78
CA SER A 176 15.71 8.40 -0.62
C SER A 176 16.48 9.68 -0.88
N ILE A 177 17.60 9.59 -1.58
CA ILE A 177 18.30 10.76 -2.13
C ILE A 177 17.94 10.88 -3.60
N LEU A 178 17.41 12.03 -3.97
CA LEU A 178 17.06 12.40 -5.33
C LEU A 178 18.01 13.49 -5.83
N THR A 179 18.38 13.42 -7.09
CA THR A 179 18.90 14.57 -7.83
C THR A 179 17.80 15.13 -8.71
N ILE A 180 17.65 16.45 -8.71
CA ILE A 180 16.68 17.17 -9.53
C ILE A 180 17.45 18.18 -10.39
N GLU A 181 17.31 18.05 -11.71
CA GLU A 181 17.90 18.94 -12.70
C GLU A 181 16.92 19.09 -13.87
N ASP A 182 16.61 20.33 -14.26
CA ASP A 182 15.68 20.66 -15.36
C ASP A 182 14.34 19.89 -15.32
N GLY A 183 13.81 19.67 -14.12
CA GLY A 183 12.55 18.95 -13.88
C GLY A 183 12.64 17.43 -14.02
N ILE A 184 13.83 16.89 -14.28
CA ILE A 184 14.12 15.45 -14.27
C ILE A 184 14.46 15.02 -12.85
N PHE A 185 13.83 13.95 -12.40
CA PHE A 185 14.07 13.35 -11.10
C PHE A 185 14.86 12.05 -11.26
N GLU A 186 16.03 11.98 -10.64
CA GLU A 186 16.85 10.77 -10.60
C GLU A 186 16.99 10.28 -9.17
N VAL A 187 16.64 9.02 -8.92
CA VAL A 187 16.88 8.38 -7.61
C VAL A 187 18.35 7.97 -7.54
N LYS A 188 19.13 8.58 -6.66
CA LYS A 188 20.56 8.28 -6.48
C LYS A 188 20.79 7.13 -5.50
N SER A 189 20.01 7.10 -4.42
CA SER A 189 20.08 6.03 -3.44
C SER A 189 18.77 5.89 -2.66
N THR A 190 18.52 4.68 -2.19
CA THR A 190 17.41 4.32 -1.30
C THR A 190 17.94 3.46 -0.18
N ALA A 191 17.53 3.73 1.04
CA ALA A 191 17.80 2.93 2.24
C ALA A 191 16.58 3.00 3.15
N GLY A 192 16.54 2.20 4.21
CA GLY A 192 15.39 2.21 5.11
C GLY A 192 15.26 0.90 5.90
N ASP A 193 14.14 0.79 6.58
CA ASP A 193 13.70 -0.43 7.26
C ASP A 193 12.24 -0.69 6.90
N THR A 194 12.01 -1.81 6.21
CA THR A 194 10.66 -2.17 5.78
C THR A 194 9.76 -2.60 6.93
N HIS A 195 10.27 -2.74 8.16
CA HIS A 195 9.55 -3.22 9.33
C HIS A 195 9.71 -2.27 10.52
N LEU A 196 9.83 -0.98 10.23
CA LEU A 196 9.87 0.08 11.24
C LEU A 196 8.83 1.16 10.91
N GLY A 197 7.94 1.46 11.85
CA GLY A 197 7.01 2.57 11.72
C GLY A 197 6.23 2.90 12.99
N GLY A 198 5.18 3.68 12.82
CA GLY A 198 4.24 4.06 13.90
C GLY A 198 3.72 2.89 14.74
N GLU A 199 3.44 1.74 14.11
CA GLU A 199 2.93 0.54 14.79
C GLU A 199 3.93 -0.04 15.80
N ASP A 200 5.23 0.07 15.54
CA ASP A 200 6.25 -0.35 16.51
C ASP A 200 6.27 0.55 17.73
N PHE A 201 6.03 1.85 17.55
CA PHE A 201 5.93 2.80 18.66
C PHE A 201 4.68 2.51 19.51
N ASP A 202 3.56 2.20 18.88
CA ASP A 202 2.34 1.75 19.55
C ASP A 202 2.59 0.45 20.34
N ASN A 203 3.27 -0.54 19.75
CA ASN A 203 3.64 -1.78 20.43
C ASN A 203 4.53 -1.54 21.67
N ARG A 204 5.47 -0.59 21.61
CA ARG A 204 6.26 -0.22 22.80
C ARG A 204 5.40 0.40 23.90
N MET A 205 4.38 1.17 23.54
CA MET A 205 3.43 1.75 24.51
C MET A 205 2.54 0.67 25.13
N VAL A 206 2.03 -0.27 24.33
CA VAL A 206 1.23 -1.41 24.80
C VAL A 206 2.03 -2.29 25.77
N ASN A 207 3.32 -2.54 25.50
CA ASN A 207 4.15 -3.34 26.41
C ASN A 207 4.50 -2.62 27.73
N HIS A 208 4.40 -1.29 27.76
CA HIS A 208 4.72 -0.50 28.94
C HIS A 208 3.57 -0.45 29.95
N PHE A 209 2.33 -0.32 29.46
CA PHE A 209 1.12 -0.21 30.28
C PHE A 209 0.46 -1.56 30.54
#